data_AF-A0A950R4E8-F1
#
_entry.id   AF-A0A950R4E8-F1
#
_cell.length_a   1.000
_cell.length_b   1.000
_cell.length_c   1.000
_cell.angle_alpha   90.00
_cell.angle_beta   90.00
_cell.angle_gamma   90.00
#
_symmetry.space_group_name_H-M   'P 1'
#
loop_
_entity.id
_entity.type
_entity.pdbx_description
1 polymer ?
#
loop_
_entity_poly.entity_id
_entity_poly.type
_entity_poly.pdbx_seq_one_letter_code
_entity_poly.pdbx_strand_id
1 'polypeptide(L)'
;MRLSEAIRLGSLLGPQITCYYVAENGGSCALGAAIRALGLKPQYGYAELRRVFPTLRQSLVEAIVKRNDSLGWTREQIADWIVSNNLDCVAVLDCSPQEEQFPSAQLVVHR
;
A
#
# COMPACT_ATOMS: atom_id res chain seq x y z
N MET A 1 4.50 2.23 10.91
CA MET A 1 3.34 2.79 10.18
C MET A 1 2.13 1.90 10.42
N ARG A 2 0.95 2.48 10.63
CA ARG A 2 -0.33 1.78 10.73
C ARG A 2 -1.03 1.66 9.37
N LEU A 3 -1.97 0.73 9.22
CA LEU A 3 -2.72 0.58 7.96
C LEU A 3 -3.52 1.85 7.65
N SER A 4 -4.18 2.44 8.63
CA SER A 4 -4.94 3.69 8.46
C SER A 4 -4.05 4.85 8.00
N GLU A 5 -2.82 4.94 8.54
CA GLU A 5 -1.81 5.92 8.12
C GLU A 5 -1.36 5.68 6.68
N ALA A 6 -1.09 4.44 6.29
CA ALA A 6 -0.70 4.08 4.93
C ALA A 6 -1.79 4.43 3.91
N ILE A 7 -3.06 4.14 4.24
CA ILE A 7 -4.21 4.53 3.40
C ILE A 7 -4.25 6.06 3.25
N ARG A 8 -4.15 6.80 4.36
CA ARG A 8 -4.22 8.27 4.34
C ARG A 8 -3.08 8.90 3.55
N LEU A 9 -1.85 8.44 3.74
CA LEU A 9 -0.70 8.90 2.98
C LEU A 9 -0.87 8.61 1.49
N GLY A 10 -1.30 7.40 1.15
CA GLY A 10 -1.55 7.00 -0.22
C GLY A 10 -2.68 7.77 -0.89
N SER A 11 -3.64 8.28 -0.11
CA SER A 11 -4.71 9.11 -0.64
C SER A 11 -4.21 10.38 -1.33
N LEU A 12 -3.11 10.93 -0.84
CA LEU A 12 -2.52 12.16 -1.35
C LEU A 12 -1.84 11.96 -2.71
N LEU A 13 -1.60 10.72 -3.13
CA LEU A 13 -0.78 10.38 -4.29
C LEU A 13 -1.55 10.34 -5.62
N GLY A 14 -2.87 10.47 -5.61
CA GLY A 14 -3.68 10.43 -6.82
C GLY A 14 -5.17 10.22 -6.55
N PRO A 15 -6.01 10.15 -7.60
CA PRO A 15 -7.46 10.02 -7.43
C PRO A 15 -7.86 8.68 -6.82
N GLN A 16 -9.03 8.64 -6.19
CA GLN A 16 -9.64 7.39 -5.75
C GLN A 16 -10.30 6.67 -6.95
N ILE A 17 -10.16 5.35 -6.99
CA ILE A 17 -10.87 4.48 -7.93
C ILE A 17 -11.50 3.29 -7.19
N THR A 18 -12.36 2.55 -7.89
CA THR A 18 -12.99 1.31 -7.42
C THR A 18 -12.47 0.11 -8.21
N CYS A 19 -12.69 -1.11 -7.71
CA CYS A 19 -12.41 -2.40 -8.36
C CYS A 19 -10.94 -2.75 -8.64
N TYR A 20 -10.01 -1.78 -8.57
CA TYR A 20 -8.59 -1.98 -8.84
C TYR A 20 -7.75 -1.42 -7.69
N TYR A 21 -6.61 -2.08 -7.39
CA TYR A 21 -5.64 -1.53 -6.43
C TYR A 21 -5.06 -0.22 -6.95
N VAL A 22 -4.37 -0.25 -8.09
CA VAL A 22 -3.75 0.92 -8.70
C VAL A 22 -3.98 0.85 -10.21
N ALA A 23 -4.49 1.92 -10.81
CA ALA A 23 -4.64 2.06 -12.25
C ALA A 23 -3.41 2.76 -12.86
N GLU A 24 -3.25 2.63 -14.18
CA GLU A 24 -2.14 3.25 -14.93
C GLU A 24 -2.10 4.77 -14.79
N ASN A 25 -3.25 5.42 -14.63
CA ASN A 25 -3.35 6.87 -14.41
C ASN A 25 -2.98 7.31 -12.98
N GLY A 26 -2.47 6.40 -12.14
CA GLY A 26 -2.14 6.66 -10.74
C GLY A 26 -3.35 6.71 -9.80
N GLY A 27 -4.55 6.40 -10.28
CA GLY A 27 -5.72 6.20 -9.43
C GLY A 27 -5.57 4.97 -8.54
N SER A 28 -6.14 4.98 -7.33
CA SER A 28 -6.08 3.82 -6.43
C SER A 28 -7.28 3.68 -5.50
N CYS A 29 -7.67 2.44 -5.17
CA CYS A 29 -8.61 2.18 -4.09
C CYS A 29 -7.93 2.40 -2.72
N ALA A 30 -8.66 2.22 -1.61
CA ALA A 30 -8.09 2.32 -0.26
C ALA A 30 -6.89 1.41 -0.02
N LEU A 31 -6.97 0.13 -0.39
CA LEU A 31 -5.85 -0.80 -0.24
C LEU A 31 -4.70 -0.47 -1.20
N GLY A 32 -5.02 -0.01 -2.40
CA GLY A 32 -4.05 0.48 -3.36
C GLY A 32 -3.30 1.72 -2.90
N ALA A 33 -3.99 2.62 -2.19
CA ALA A 33 -3.37 3.78 -1.56
C ALA A 33 -2.32 3.33 -0.54
N ALA A 34 -2.64 2.36 0.33
CA ALA A 34 -1.66 1.78 1.25
C ALA A 34 -0.48 1.12 0.51
N ILE A 35 -0.74 0.37 -0.56
CA ILE A 35 0.31 -0.22 -1.43
C ILE A 35 1.25 0.86 -1.96
N ARG A 36 0.71 1.97 -2.48
CA ARG A 36 1.50 3.07 -3.03
C ARG A 36 2.30 3.79 -1.95
N ALA A 37 1.71 4.06 -0.79
CA ALA A 37 2.38 4.72 0.33
C ALA A 37 3.59 3.92 0.85
N LEU A 38 3.54 2.59 0.72
CA LEU A 38 4.57 1.67 1.17
C LEU A 38 5.58 1.29 0.08
N GLY A 39 5.45 1.83 -1.14
CA GLY A 39 6.30 1.46 -2.27
C GLY A 39 6.17 0.00 -2.70
N LEU A 40 5.01 -0.62 -2.45
CA LEU A 40 4.77 -2.04 -2.76
C LEU A 40 4.32 -2.21 -4.21
N LYS A 41 4.46 -3.45 -4.69
CA LYS A 41 4.13 -3.86 -6.05
C LYS A 41 2.64 -4.22 -6.18
N PRO A 42 1.80 -3.40 -6.86
CA PRO A 42 0.34 -3.59 -6.88
C PRO A 42 -0.11 -4.88 -7.57
N GLN A 43 0.69 -5.46 -8.46
CA GLN A 43 0.40 -6.73 -9.14
C GLN A 43 0.24 -7.92 -8.17
N TYR A 44 0.77 -7.81 -6.96
CA TYR A 44 0.66 -8.84 -5.93
C TYR A 44 -0.42 -8.52 -4.88
N GLY A 45 -1.04 -7.33 -4.95
CA GLY A 45 -2.25 -6.94 -4.20
C GLY A 45 -2.20 -7.27 -2.71
N TYR A 46 -3.16 -8.11 -2.27
CA TYR A 46 -3.30 -8.53 -0.88
C TYR A 46 -2.06 -9.25 -0.32
N ALA A 47 -1.32 -10.00 -1.14
CA ALA A 47 -0.16 -10.75 -0.67
C ALA A 47 0.95 -9.81 -0.14
N GLU A 48 1.20 -8.68 -0.82
CA GLU A 48 2.17 -7.67 -0.37
C GLU A 48 1.70 -6.97 0.91
N LEU A 49 0.41 -6.63 0.97
CA LEU A 49 -0.16 -6.04 2.18
C LEU A 49 -0.06 -6.99 3.37
N ARG A 50 -0.32 -8.29 3.18
CA ARG A 50 -0.19 -9.28 4.26
C ARG A 50 1.26 -9.53 4.67
N ARG A 51 2.22 -9.40 3.75
CA ARG A 51 3.65 -9.47 4.05
C ARG A 51 4.07 -8.34 5.00
N VAL A 52 3.60 -7.12 4.73
CA VAL A 52 3.93 -5.94 5.56
C VAL A 52 3.06 -5.85 6.81
N PHE A 53 1.78 -6.20 6.74
CA PHE A 53 0.84 -6.22 7.85
C PHE A 53 0.45 -7.66 8.18
N PRO A 54 1.29 -8.43 8.91
CA PRO A 54 1.05 -9.86 9.15
C PRO A 54 -0.24 -10.14 9.93
N THR A 55 -0.73 -9.16 10.69
CA THR A 55 -1.99 -9.25 11.44
C THR A 55 -3.21 -8.77 10.64
N LEU A 56 -3.05 -8.35 9.38
CA LEU A 56 -4.15 -7.93 8.51
C LEU A 56 -5.08 -9.09 8.18
N ARG A 57 -6.28 -9.04 8.75
CA ARG A 57 -7.32 -10.07 8.57
C ARG A 57 -8.03 -9.91 7.24
N GLN A 58 -8.35 -11.03 6.59
CA GLN A 58 -9.11 -11.08 5.35
C GLN A 58 -10.49 -10.38 5.48
N SER A 59 -11.17 -10.57 6.61
CA SER A 59 -12.45 -9.91 6.87
C SER A 59 -12.36 -8.38 6.92
N LEU A 60 -11.23 -7.83 7.38
CA LEU A 60 -10.99 -6.39 7.37
C LEU A 60 -10.76 -5.89 5.94
N VAL A 61 -10.02 -6.64 5.13
CA VAL A 61 -9.80 -6.34 3.70
C VAL A 61 -11.13 -6.28 2.95
N GLU A 62 -11.99 -7.29 3.12
CA GLU A 62 -13.33 -7.31 2.52
C GLU A 62 -14.19 -6.13 2.99
N ALA A 63 -14.12 -5.80 4.28
CA ALA A 63 -14.83 -4.66 4.84
C ALA A 63 -14.34 -3.31 4.27
N ILE A 64 -13.04 -3.18 4.00
CA ILE A 64 -12.43 -2.01 3.34
C ILE A 64 -12.87 -1.94 1.88
N VAL A 65 -12.79 -3.04 1.12
CA VAL A 65 -13.20 -3.12 -0.28
C VAL A 65 -14.68 -2.76 -0.43
N LYS A 66 -15.55 -3.33 0.39
CA LYS A 66 -16.99 -3.00 0.38
C LYS A 66 -17.24 -1.51 0.59
N ARG A 67 -16.50 -0.87 1.50
CA ARG A 67 -16.62 0.58 1.76
C ARG A 67 -16.16 1.42 0.57
N ASN A 68 -15.05 1.03 -0.04
CA ASN A 68 -14.47 1.71 -1.21
C ASN A 68 -15.36 1.56 -2.45
N ASP A 69 -15.83 0.35 -2.73
CA ASP A 69 -16.44 0.00 -4.01
C ASP A 69 -17.98 0.11 -4.00
N SER A 70 -18.63 -0.10 -2.85
CA SER A 70 -20.10 -0.19 -2.79
C SER A 70 -20.75 0.88 -1.92
N LEU A 71 -20.05 1.40 -0.90
CA LEU A 71 -20.61 2.40 0.01
C LEU A 71 -20.19 3.83 -0.34
N GLY A 72 -19.35 4.02 -1.36
CA GLY A 72 -18.91 5.34 -1.82
C GLY A 72 -18.07 6.10 -0.82
N TRP A 73 -17.44 5.41 0.14
CA TRP A 73 -16.62 6.08 1.15
C TRP A 73 -15.29 6.54 0.55
N THR A 74 -14.81 7.70 0.99
CA THR A 74 -13.46 8.13 0.65
C THR A 74 -12.43 7.29 1.40
N ARG A 75 -11.19 7.25 0.88
CA ARG A 75 -10.06 6.60 1.56
C ARG A 75 -9.82 7.14 2.97
N GLU A 76 -10.02 8.43 3.20
CA GLU A 76 -9.90 9.07 4.51
C GLU A 76 -11.01 8.60 5.46
N GLN A 77 -12.25 8.54 5.00
CA GLN A 77 -13.38 8.02 5.80
C GLN A 77 -13.15 6.57 6.21
N ILE A 78 -12.58 5.76 5.30
CA ILE A 78 -12.21 4.37 5.60
C ILE A 78 -11.10 4.34 6.65
N ALA A 79 -10.07 5.19 6.54
CA ALA A 79 -9.01 5.29 7.55
C ALA A 79 -9.57 5.70 8.92
N ASP A 80 -10.46 6.69 8.99
CA ASP A 80 -11.12 7.12 10.23
C ASP A 80 -11.94 5.98 10.85
N TRP A 81 -12.64 5.20 10.02
CA TRP A 81 -13.42 4.06 10.48
C TRP A 81 -12.55 2.94 11.06
N ILE A 82 -11.41 2.61 10.43
CA ILE A 82 -10.45 1.64 10.96
C ILE A 82 -10.00 2.04 12.37
N VAL A 83 -9.63 3.31 12.55
CA VAL A 83 -9.19 3.86 13.83
C VAL A 83 -10.32 3.81 14.86
N SER A 84 -11.51 4.28 14.50
CA SER A 84 -12.66 4.39 15.41
C SER A 84 -13.17 3.04 15.92
N ASN A 85 -12.91 1.97 15.17
CA ASN A 85 -13.33 0.60 15.51
C ASN A 85 -12.18 -0.24 16.08
N ASN A 86 -11.00 0.35 16.32
CA ASN A 86 -9.82 -0.35 16.80
C ASN A 86 -9.44 -1.58 15.92
N LEU A 87 -9.57 -1.42 14.60
CA LEU A 87 -9.29 -2.46 13.60
C LEU A 87 -7.89 -2.36 12.99
N ASP A 88 -7.11 -1.36 13.41
CA ASP A 88 -5.83 -1.05 12.80
C ASP A 88 -4.78 -2.14 13.01
N CYS A 89 -3.79 -2.19 12.12
CA CYS A 89 -2.66 -3.11 12.22
C CYS A 89 -1.35 -2.40 11.88
N VAL A 90 -0.27 -2.87 12.50
CA VAL A 90 1.06 -2.25 12.39
C VAL A 90 1.87 -2.96 11.30
N ALA A 91 2.52 -2.16 10.47
CA ALA A 91 3.47 -2.64 9.47
C ALA A 91 4.75 -3.16 10.15
N VAL A 92 5.21 -4.33 9.74
CA VAL A 92 6.57 -4.84 9.96
C VAL A 92 7.35 -4.54 8.69
N LEU A 93 8.01 -3.38 8.69
CA LEU A 93 8.92 -3.01 7.62
C LEU A 93 10.31 -3.48 8.03
N ASP A 94 10.79 -4.54 7.41
CA ASP A 94 12.22 -4.87 7.47
C ASP A 94 12.95 -3.74 6.74
N CYS A 95 13.51 -2.80 7.51
CA CYS A 95 14.44 -1.80 7.01
C CYS A 95 15.75 -2.49 6.59
N SER A 96 15.73 -3.25 5.50
CA SER A 96 16.94 -3.58 4.78
C SER A 96 17.09 -2.54 3.68
N PRO A 97 18.10 -1.63 3.75
CA PRO A 97 18.39 -0.78 2.60
C PRO A 97 18.71 -1.71 1.42
N GLN A 98 17.91 -1.63 0.37
CA GLN A 98 18.30 -2.22 -0.91
C GLN A 98 19.42 -1.34 -1.44
N GLU A 99 20.67 -1.70 -1.12
CA GLU A 99 21.83 -1.18 -1.83
C GLU A 99 21.66 -1.52 -3.30
N GLU A 100 21.40 -0.51 -4.12
CA GLU A 100 21.52 -0.61 -5.56
C GLU A 100 22.97 -1.00 -5.87
N GLN A 101 23.14 -2.25 -6.30
CA GLN A 101 24.38 -2.76 -6.86
C GLN A 101 24.64 -2.05 -8.19
N PHE A 102 25.30 -0.90 -8.14
CA PHE A 102 25.88 -0.28 -9.33
C PHE A 102 27.05 -1.17 -9.81
N PRO A 103 27.05 -1.68 -11.06
CA PRO A 103 28.19 -2.41 -11.57
C PRO A 103 29.37 -1.45 -11.70
N SER A 104 30.44 -1.68 -10.95
CA SER A 104 31.71 -0.98 -11.14
C SER A 104 32.22 -1.25 -12.56
N ALA A 105 32.25 -0.21 -13.39
CA ALA A 105 32.93 -0.25 -14.67
C ALA A 105 34.43 -0.57 -14.45
N GLN A 106 34.85 -1.76 -14.86
CA GLN A 106 36.27 -2.10 -14.94
C GLN A 106 36.90 -1.30 -16.09
N LEU A 107 37.73 -0.31 -15.73
CA LEU A 107 38.67 0.33 -16.65
C LEU A 107 39.77 -0.69 -17.01
N VAL A 108 39.65 -1.29 -18.20
CA VAL A 108 40.73 -2.11 -18.77
C VAL A 108 41.77 -1.16 -19.37
N VAL A 109 42.90 -1.01 -18.69
CA VAL A 109 44.09 -0.33 -19.23
C VAL A 109 44.87 -1.35 -20.04
N HIS A 110 44.81 -1.27 -21.37
CA HIS A 110 45.73 -2.00 -22.23
C HIS A 110 47.09 -1.29 -22.23
N ARG A 111 48.15 -2.06 -21.92
CA ARG A 111 49.53 -1.73 -22.25
C ARG A 111 49.88 -2.30 -23.61
#